data_AF-A0A945FJ45-F1
#
_entry.id   AF-A0A945FJ45-F1
#
_cell.length_a   1.000
_cell.length_b   1.000
_cell.length_c   1.000
_cell.angle_alpha   90.00
_cell.angle_beta   90.00
_cell.angle_gamma   90.00
#
_symmetry.space_group_name_H-M   'P 1'
#
loop_
_entity.id
_entity.type
_entity.pdbx_description
1 polymer ?
#
loop_
_entity_poly.entity_id
_entity_poly.type
_entity_poly.pdbx_seq_one_letter_code
_entity_poly.pdbx_strand_id
1 'polypeptide(L)'
;MSRILIAECKQEISSFNPVTCTYDNFTVNSGEQLFTYHNNMESEISGALSVFRQRSDLTLIPAYGARSTSAGPLEQESFNRIASAFINAIQEHAQNIDACYFAMHGAMGTTEELDPEGYLLQEARKILGPDVPIVLSLDLHGILTERMLTHSNGLALYHTYPHVDFANTGERAAKLLLRILDDNVKPVVARVRVPVLVRGDELITETGVFGQSIRYAQQLEKQENVLAAGMMIGNPFTDVPELCTQSVVVTNNDPDLAQKEALQMAQDFWSRRSQMQPKFSSISEAIDQANKRKGPFIFTDAADAPSSGAPGDSNALLAALIEHNYQGQVLLPIVDAPAVQKAFEAGVGKTITIELGGRLDPRF
;
A
#
# COMPACT_ATOMS: atom_id res chain seq x y z
N MET A 1 -27.95 7.94 -16.76
CA MET A 1 -26.49 8.08 -16.66
C MET A 1 -26.10 7.53 -15.30
N SER A 2 -25.27 6.50 -15.26
CA SER A 2 -24.85 5.89 -13.99
C SER A 2 -23.85 6.79 -13.29
N ARG A 3 -23.95 6.91 -11.97
CA ARG A 3 -23.17 7.83 -11.15
C ARG A 3 -22.18 7.05 -10.31
N ILE A 4 -20.89 7.22 -10.59
CA ILE A 4 -19.80 6.52 -9.90
C ILE A 4 -19.14 7.47 -8.92
N LEU A 5 -19.26 7.18 -7.62
CA LEU A 5 -18.53 7.88 -6.59
C LEU A 5 -17.11 7.36 -6.49
N ILE A 6 -16.15 8.28 -6.43
CA ILE A 6 -14.71 7.97 -6.38
C ILE A 6 -14.12 8.60 -5.13
N ALA A 7 -13.48 7.79 -4.30
CA ALA A 7 -12.81 8.25 -3.09
C ALA A 7 -11.51 7.47 -2.84
N GLU A 8 -10.67 7.98 -1.96
CA GLU A 8 -9.42 7.34 -1.56
C GLU A 8 -9.06 7.64 -0.11
N CYS A 9 -8.53 6.63 0.57
CA CYS A 9 -7.95 6.76 1.89
C CYS A 9 -6.84 5.73 2.00
N LYS A 10 -5.58 6.18 2.03
CA LYS A 10 -4.44 5.26 1.94
C LYS A 10 -3.21 5.72 2.71
N GLN A 11 -2.64 4.79 3.44
CA GLN A 11 -1.37 4.90 4.14
C GLN A 11 -0.86 3.48 4.37
N GLU A 12 0.45 3.31 4.46
CA GLU A 12 1.07 2.12 5.04
C GLU A 12 1.63 2.48 6.42
N ILE A 13 1.48 1.60 7.42
CA ILE A 13 2.09 1.83 8.73
C ILE A 13 3.06 0.72 9.14
N SER A 14 4.06 1.09 9.92
CA SER A 14 4.79 0.15 10.78
C SER A 14 4.27 0.30 12.22
N SER A 15 3.63 -0.73 12.77
CA SER A 15 3.19 -0.76 14.17
C SER A 15 4.35 -0.65 15.15
N PHE A 16 5.57 -0.92 14.67
CA PHE A 16 6.79 -0.88 15.47
C PHE A 16 7.50 0.47 15.41
N ASN A 17 7.08 1.41 14.55
CA ASN A 17 7.65 2.75 14.56
C ASN A 17 7.10 3.54 15.76
N PRO A 18 7.95 4.03 16.68
CA PRO A 18 7.53 4.75 17.87
C PRO A 18 6.97 6.14 17.58
N VAL A 19 7.17 6.66 16.36
CA VAL A 19 6.67 7.97 15.93
C VAL A 19 5.32 7.81 15.26
N THR A 20 4.29 8.34 15.90
CA THR A 20 2.95 8.37 15.34
C THR A 20 2.86 9.29 14.13
N CYS A 21 1.99 8.91 13.19
CA CYS A 21 1.55 9.78 12.12
C CYS A 21 0.34 10.60 12.61
N THR A 22 0.22 11.84 12.16
CA THR A 22 -0.90 12.74 12.49
C THR A 22 -1.62 13.19 11.23
N TYR A 23 -2.75 13.86 11.39
CA TYR A 23 -3.52 14.43 10.28
C TYR A 23 -2.68 15.31 9.34
N ASP A 24 -1.72 16.06 9.88
CA ASP A 24 -0.92 17.01 9.10
C ASP A 24 0.08 16.30 8.15
N ASN A 25 0.31 15.00 8.36
CA ASN A 25 1.09 14.17 7.44
C ASN A 25 0.27 13.73 6.21
N PHE A 26 -1.04 13.98 6.17
CA PHE A 26 -1.89 13.63 5.05
C PHE A 26 -2.05 14.79 4.07
N THR A 27 -1.91 14.48 2.78
CA THR A 27 -2.46 15.32 1.72
C THR A 27 -3.95 14.99 1.60
N VAL A 28 -4.79 16.00 1.82
CA VAL A 28 -6.24 15.88 1.80
C VAL A 28 -6.84 16.72 0.69
N ASN A 29 -7.76 16.13 -0.08
CA ASN A 29 -8.49 16.78 -1.17
C ASN A 29 -9.98 16.44 -1.07
N SER A 30 -10.85 17.37 -1.48
CA SER A 30 -12.30 17.14 -1.54
C SER A 30 -12.86 17.60 -2.89
N GLY A 31 -13.94 16.94 -3.33
CA GLY A 31 -14.56 17.23 -4.62
C GLY A 31 -13.56 17.19 -5.77
N GLU A 32 -13.69 18.10 -6.73
CA GLU A 32 -12.83 18.19 -7.93
C GLU A 32 -11.31 18.30 -7.64
N GLN A 33 -10.92 18.69 -6.43
CA GLN A 33 -9.49 18.68 -6.04
C GLN A 33 -8.91 17.27 -6.09
N LEU A 34 -9.70 16.23 -5.80
CA LEU A 34 -9.30 14.83 -5.92
C LEU A 34 -8.85 14.52 -7.35
N PHE A 35 -9.68 14.82 -8.34
CA PHE A 35 -9.31 14.57 -9.74
C PHE A 35 -8.17 15.47 -10.21
N THR A 36 -8.14 16.72 -9.77
CA THR A 36 -7.07 17.67 -10.11
C THR A 36 -5.71 17.16 -9.63
N TYR A 37 -5.64 16.63 -8.40
CA TYR A 37 -4.42 16.04 -7.83
C TYR A 37 -3.87 14.91 -8.70
N HIS A 38 -4.75 14.07 -9.26
CA HIS A 38 -4.37 12.87 -10.02
C HIS A 38 -4.17 13.06 -11.52
N ASN A 39 -4.51 14.21 -12.10
CA ASN A 39 -4.51 14.38 -13.56
C ASN A 39 -3.13 14.16 -14.24
N ASN A 40 -2.03 14.36 -13.52
CA ASN A 40 -0.67 14.28 -14.06
C ASN A 40 0.22 13.26 -13.32
N MET A 41 -0.39 12.25 -12.69
CA MET A 41 0.33 11.25 -11.93
C MET A 41 -0.12 9.85 -12.34
N GLU A 42 0.80 8.89 -12.32
CA GLU A 42 0.44 7.49 -12.43
C GLU A 42 -0.06 6.98 -11.08
N SER A 43 -1.37 6.90 -10.95
CA SER A 43 -2.08 6.44 -9.76
C SER A 43 -3.28 5.57 -10.09
N GLU A 44 -3.77 4.83 -9.11
CA GLU A 44 -4.98 4.01 -9.19
C GLU A 44 -6.21 4.85 -9.57
N ILE A 45 -6.30 6.08 -9.08
CA ILE A 45 -7.38 7.01 -9.46
C ILE A 45 -7.22 7.43 -10.93
N SER A 46 -6.01 7.83 -11.36
CA SER A 46 -5.77 8.24 -12.75
C SER A 46 -6.10 7.12 -13.75
N GLY A 47 -5.73 5.88 -13.43
CA GLY A 47 -6.02 4.70 -14.23
C GLY A 47 -7.51 4.38 -14.28
N ALA A 48 -8.21 4.45 -13.14
CA ALA A 48 -9.66 4.28 -13.14
C ALA A 48 -10.37 5.36 -13.97
N LEU A 49 -9.94 6.62 -13.84
CA LEU A 49 -10.44 7.74 -14.64
C LEU A 49 -10.18 7.55 -16.14
N SER A 50 -9.05 6.96 -16.52
CA SER A 50 -8.72 6.69 -17.94
C SER A 50 -9.75 5.75 -18.58
N VAL A 51 -10.31 4.81 -17.81
CA VAL A 51 -11.38 3.91 -18.25
C VAL A 51 -12.73 4.61 -18.20
N PHE A 52 -13.09 5.20 -17.05
CA PHE A 52 -14.42 5.79 -16.86
C PHE A 52 -14.70 6.97 -17.80
N ARG A 53 -13.71 7.82 -18.09
CA ARG A 53 -13.88 9.00 -18.97
C ARG A 53 -14.10 8.64 -20.44
N GLN A 54 -13.89 7.38 -20.84
CA GLN A 54 -14.22 6.90 -22.19
C GLN A 54 -15.73 6.69 -22.39
N ARG A 55 -16.52 6.75 -21.31
CA ARG A 55 -17.96 6.47 -21.30
C ARG A 55 -18.75 7.76 -21.09
N SER A 56 -19.50 8.18 -22.09
CA SER A 56 -20.34 9.39 -22.04
C SER A 56 -21.63 9.22 -21.22
N ASP A 57 -21.98 7.99 -20.88
CA ASP A 57 -23.15 7.61 -20.08
C ASP A 57 -22.88 7.58 -18.57
N LEU A 58 -21.64 7.85 -18.15
CA LEU A 58 -21.23 7.92 -16.74
C LEU A 58 -21.15 9.37 -16.26
N THR A 59 -21.53 9.59 -15.00
CA THR A 59 -21.19 10.79 -14.25
C THR A 59 -20.24 10.41 -13.11
N LEU A 60 -19.05 11.01 -13.08
CA LEU A 60 -18.04 10.72 -12.07
C LEU A 60 -18.15 11.73 -10.94
N ILE A 61 -18.25 11.23 -9.71
CA ILE A 61 -18.44 12.04 -8.50
C ILE A 61 -17.17 11.93 -7.66
N PRO A 62 -16.27 12.93 -7.70
CA PRO A 62 -15.14 12.95 -6.80
C PRO A 62 -15.62 13.30 -5.39
N ALA A 63 -15.40 12.42 -4.41
CA ALA A 63 -15.86 12.65 -3.05
C ALA A 63 -14.73 13.21 -2.17
N TYR A 64 -13.78 12.36 -1.80
CA TYR A 64 -12.75 12.69 -0.82
C TYR A 64 -11.47 11.89 -1.07
N GLY A 65 -10.33 12.53 -0.82
CA GLY A 65 -9.04 11.87 -0.82
C GLY A 65 -8.21 12.22 0.40
N ALA A 66 -7.64 11.20 1.04
CA ALA A 66 -6.61 11.33 2.06
C ALA A 66 -5.47 10.34 1.74
N ARG A 67 -4.23 10.84 1.62
CA ARG A 67 -3.03 10.00 1.53
C ARG A 67 -1.91 10.49 2.40
N SER A 68 -1.14 9.54 2.93
CA SER A 68 0.17 9.79 3.50
C SER A 68 1.17 8.75 2.98
N THR A 69 2.46 9.03 3.15
CA THR A 69 3.53 8.06 2.92
C THR A 69 3.55 7.00 4.03
N SER A 70 4.41 5.98 3.91
CA SER A 70 4.63 5.04 5.00
C SER A 70 5.16 5.75 6.25
N ALA A 71 4.62 5.42 7.43
CA ALA A 71 5.00 6.02 8.71
C ALA A 71 4.69 5.08 9.89
N GLY A 72 4.75 5.55 11.13
CA GLY A 72 4.16 4.82 12.26
C GLY A 72 2.64 4.91 12.31
N PRO A 73 2.00 4.32 13.34
CA PRO A 73 0.56 4.28 13.47
C PRO A 73 -0.06 5.68 13.43
N LEU A 74 -1.18 5.82 12.73
CA LEU A 74 -1.94 7.06 12.75
C LEU A 74 -2.59 7.26 14.12
N GLU A 75 -2.49 8.46 14.69
CA GLU A 75 -3.22 8.76 15.92
C GLU A 75 -4.72 8.59 15.74
N GLN A 76 -5.39 7.95 16.70
CA GLN A 76 -6.82 7.67 16.59
C GLN A 76 -7.67 8.94 16.35
N GLU A 77 -7.35 10.06 16.98
CA GLU A 77 -8.06 11.32 16.75
C GLU A 77 -7.88 11.83 15.30
N SER A 78 -6.66 11.70 14.76
CA SER A 78 -6.37 12.05 13.38
C SER A 78 -7.14 11.15 12.40
N PHE A 79 -7.22 9.84 12.68
CA PHE A 79 -8.06 8.93 11.91
C PHE A 79 -9.54 9.27 12.02
N ASN A 80 -10.07 9.55 13.22
CA ASN A 80 -11.47 9.92 13.42
C ASN A 80 -11.85 11.14 12.57
N ARG A 81 -10.94 12.12 12.43
CA ARG A 81 -11.12 13.29 11.56
C ARG A 81 -11.16 12.91 10.08
N ILE A 82 -10.22 12.07 9.61
CA ILE A 82 -10.18 11.59 8.22
C ILE A 82 -11.43 10.75 7.91
N ALA A 83 -11.77 9.82 8.78
CA ALA A 83 -12.92 8.93 8.64
C ALA A 83 -14.23 9.71 8.60
N SER A 84 -14.41 10.68 9.51
CA SER A 84 -15.59 11.55 9.50
C SER A 84 -15.72 12.31 8.18
N ALA A 85 -14.62 12.85 7.64
CA ALA A 85 -14.63 13.56 6.36
C ALA A 85 -14.95 12.63 5.18
N PHE A 86 -14.35 11.43 5.15
CA PHE A 86 -14.61 10.40 4.13
C PHE A 86 -16.09 9.97 4.14
N ILE A 87 -16.62 9.66 5.33
CA ILE A 87 -18.01 9.21 5.52
C ILE A 87 -19.00 10.32 5.15
N ASN A 88 -18.75 11.56 5.56
CA ASN A 88 -19.60 12.70 5.21
C ASN A 88 -19.63 12.93 3.69
N ALA A 89 -18.49 12.83 3.01
CA ALA A 89 -18.43 12.99 1.55
C ALA A 89 -19.24 11.90 0.80
N ILE A 90 -19.32 10.68 1.34
CA ILE A 90 -20.21 9.64 0.82
C ILE A 90 -21.67 9.98 1.10
N GLN A 91 -21.98 10.39 2.33
CA GLN A 91 -23.34 10.72 2.77
C GLN A 91 -23.99 11.82 1.92
N GLU A 92 -23.21 12.82 1.50
CA GLU A 92 -23.66 13.93 0.63
C GLU A 92 -24.19 13.45 -0.73
N HIS A 93 -23.77 12.27 -1.19
CA HIS A 93 -24.11 11.73 -2.50
C HIS A 93 -24.93 10.44 -2.45
N ALA A 94 -25.14 9.86 -1.26
CA ALA A 94 -25.71 8.54 -1.05
C ALA A 94 -27.02 8.24 -1.80
N GLN A 95 -27.89 9.25 -1.97
CA GLN A 95 -29.19 9.08 -2.64
C GLN A 95 -29.11 9.00 -4.18
N ASN A 96 -27.95 9.33 -4.77
CA ASN A 96 -27.79 9.49 -6.20
C ASN A 96 -26.47 8.86 -6.68
N ILE A 97 -26.08 7.70 -6.16
CA ILE A 97 -24.93 6.97 -6.68
C ILE A 97 -25.31 5.53 -7.01
N ASP A 98 -24.80 5.06 -8.14
CA ASP A 98 -25.07 3.73 -8.67
C ASP A 98 -23.91 2.77 -8.42
N ALA A 99 -22.73 3.31 -8.06
CA ALA A 99 -21.53 2.53 -7.76
C ALA A 99 -20.48 3.37 -7.03
N CYS A 100 -19.54 2.70 -6.36
CA CYS A 100 -18.35 3.31 -5.76
C CYS A 100 -17.07 2.61 -6.22
N TYR A 101 -16.05 3.43 -6.46
CA TYR A 101 -14.67 2.99 -6.60
C TYR A 101 -13.82 3.63 -5.50
N PHE A 102 -13.14 2.80 -4.70
CA PHE A 102 -12.25 3.27 -3.64
C PHE A 102 -10.80 2.81 -3.87
N ALA A 103 -9.88 3.78 -3.94
CA ALA A 103 -8.45 3.49 -3.94
C ALA A 103 -7.93 3.48 -2.49
N MET A 104 -7.46 2.32 -2.04
CA MET A 104 -7.04 2.08 -0.66
C MET A 104 -5.68 1.37 -0.65
N HIS A 105 -4.92 1.49 0.44
CA HIS A 105 -3.66 0.74 0.56
C HIS A 105 -3.93 -0.70 0.98
N GLY A 106 -4.70 -0.85 2.06
CA GLY A 106 -4.95 -2.11 2.77
C GLY A 106 -4.00 -2.33 3.95
N ALA A 107 -3.08 -1.42 4.25
CA ALA A 107 -2.15 -1.54 5.39
C ALA A 107 -2.10 -0.27 6.24
N MET A 108 -3.19 0.50 6.24
CA MET A 108 -3.37 1.58 7.20
C MET A 108 -3.65 0.96 8.57
N GLY A 109 -3.30 1.69 9.62
CA GLY A 109 -3.55 1.27 10.99
C GLY A 109 -3.39 2.46 11.92
N THR A 110 -4.13 2.45 13.01
CA THR A 110 -4.09 3.53 14.00
C THR A 110 -3.55 3.02 15.33
N THR A 111 -3.48 3.92 16.31
CA THR A 111 -3.19 3.58 17.70
C THR A 111 -4.29 2.73 18.37
N GLU A 112 -5.49 2.58 17.77
CA GLU A 112 -6.62 1.83 18.35
C GLU A 112 -7.38 0.95 17.34
N GLU A 113 -7.80 1.50 16.19
CA GLU A 113 -8.43 0.77 15.07
C GLU A 113 -7.35 0.13 14.18
N LEU A 114 -7.36 -1.20 14.15
CA LEU A 114 -6.38 -2.02 13.45
C LEU A 114 -6.77 -2.32 11.99
N ASP A 115 -8.01 -2.03 11.60
CA ASP A 115 -8.51 -2.15 10.23
C ASP A 115 -9.28 -0.88 9.79
N PRO A 116 -8.57 0.25 9.56
CA PRO A 116 -9.18 1.51 9.16
C PRO A 116 -9.92 1.42 7.83
N GLU A 117 -9.35 0.74 6.82
CA GLU A 117 -10.01 0.56 5.53
C GLU A 117 -11.30 -0.26 5.66
N GLY A 118 -11.29 -1.36 6.41
CA GLY A 118 -12.50 -2.12 6.72
C GLY A 118 -13.53 -1.32 7.51
N TYR A 119 -13.09 -0.44 8.43
CA TYR A 119 -13.97 0.52 9.10
C TYR A 119 -14.67 1.45 8.11
N LEU A 120 -13.91 2.08 7.21
CA LEU A 120 -14.47 3.00 6.22
C LEU A 120 -15.45 2.29 5.28
N LEU A 121 -15.14 1.07 4.85
CA LEU A 121 -16.04 0.26 4.02
C LEU A 121 -17.32 -0.13 4.76
N GLN A 122 -17.23 -0.47 6.04
CA GLN A 122 -18.38 -0.78 6.86
C GLN A 122 -19.31 0.44 7.00
N GLU A 123 -18.76 1.61 7.30
CA GLU A 123 -19.56 2.84 7.42
C GLU A 123 -20.14 3.26 6.07
N ALA A 124 -19.37 3.18 4.99
CA ALA A 124 -19.87 3.40 3.64
C ALA A 124 -21.04 2.46 3.32
N ARG A 125 -20.95 1.18 3.67
CA ARG A 125 -22.02 0.20 3.44
C ARG A 125 -23.30 0.54 4.19
N LYS A 126 -23.22 1.06 5.42
CA LYS A 126 -24.41 1.51 6.18
C LYS A 126 -25.15 2.65 5.48
N ILE A 127 -24.41 3.53 4.80
CA ILE A 127 -24.95 4.69 4.11
C ILE A 127 -25.54 4.31 2.74
N LEU A 128 -24.81 3.48 2.00
CA LEU A 128 -25.12 3.14 0.61
C LEU A 128 -26.11 1.99 0.45
N GLY A 129 -26.30 1.20 1.51
CA GLY A 129 -27.12 0.01 1.47
C GLY A 129 -26.43 -1.16 0.74
N PRO A 130 -27.10 -2.32 0.68
CA PRO A 130 -26.49 -3.55 0.17
C PRO A 130 -26.31 -3.59 -1.35
N ASP A 131 -27.07 -2.78 -2.09
CA ASP A 131 -27.21 -2.93 -3.54
C ASP A 131 -26.17 -2.12 -4.34
N VAL A 132 -25.64 -1.03 -3.79
CA VAL A 132 -24.63 -0.21 -4.47
C VAL A 132 -23.29 -0.96 -4.49
N PRO A 133 -22.74 -1.33 -5.67
CA PRO A 133 -21.47 -2.01 -5.75
C PRO A 133 -20.30 -1.12 -5.32
N ILE A 134 -19.38 -1.68 -4.55
CA ILE A 134 -18.12 -1.04 -4.12
C ILE A 134 -16.95 -1.89 -4.64
N VAL A 135 -16.10 -1.32 -5.49
CA VAL A 135 -14.89 -2.00 -5.98
C VAL A 135 -13.64 -1.27 -5.50
N LEU A 136 -12.63 -2.04 -5.11
CA LEU A 136 -11.37 -1.55 -4.56
C LEU A 136 -10.20 -1.70 -5.53
N SER A 137 -9.21 -0.82 -5.45
CA SER A 137 -7.84 -1.13 -5.82
C SER A 137 -6.99 -1.20 -4.57
N LEU A 138 -6.13 -2.21 -4.42
CA LEU A 138 -5.29 -2.42 -3.24
C LEU A 138 -3.84 -2.73 -3.60
N ASP A 139 -2.94 -2.36 -2.67
CA ASP A 139 -1.53 -2.73 -2.72
C ASP A 139 -1.35 -4.23 -2.39
N LEU A 140 -0.34 -4.89 -2.98
CA LEU A 140 0.00 -6.26 -2.64
C LEU A 140 0.61 -6.42 -1.23
N HIS A 141 1.03 -5.32 -0.59
CA HIS A 141 1.37 -5.24 0.83
C HIS A 141 0.15 -5.01 1.72
N GLY A 142 -1.05 -4.81 1.15
CA GLY A 142 -2.27 -4.74 1.92
C GLY A 142 -2.57 -6.02 2.71
N ILE A 143 -3.32 -5.88 3.78
CA ILE A 143 -3.83 -6.94 4.65
C ILE A 143 -5.34 -6.99 4.39
N LEU A 144 -5.77 -7.81 3.42
CA LEU A 144 -7.19 -7.91 3.09
C LEU A 144 -7.94 -8.64 4.20
N THR A 145 -8.71 -7.90 4.98
CA THR A 145 -9.46 -8.39 6.14
C THR A 145 -10.82 -8.97 5.76
N GLU A 146 -11.42 -9.74 6.67
CA GLU A 146 -12.80 -10.22 6.51
C GLU A 146 -13.79 -9.04 6.45
N ARG A 147 -13.52 -7.97 7.20
CA ARG A 147 -14.36 -6.76 7.23
C ARG A 147 -14.36 -6.05 5.88
N MET A 148 -13.19 -5.92 5.23
CA MET A 148 -13.08 -5.38 3.87
C MET A 148 -13.84 -6.24 2.85
N LEU A 149 -13.69 -7.57 2.92
CA LEU A 149 -14.39 -8.51 2.03
C LEU A 149 -15.91 -8.48 2.22
N THR A 150 -16.38 -8.38 3.46
CA THR A 150 -17.81 -8.32 3.79
C THR A 150 -18.48 -7.07 3.23
N HIS A 151 -17.75 -5.97 3.09
CA HIS A 151 -18.31 -4.67 2.73
C HIS A 151 -17.97 -4.20 1.31
N SER A 152 -17.18 -4.96 0.54
CA SER A 152 -16.87 -4.71 -0.87
C SER A 152 -17.46 -5.78 -1.79
N ASN A 153 -17.64 -5.44 -3.06
CA ASN A 153 -18.16 -6.34 -4.09
C ASN A 153 -17.07 -6.89 -4.99
N GLY A 154 -15.89 -6.27 -5.04
CA GLY A 154 -14.78 -6.74 -5.84
C GLY A 154 -13.52 -5.92 -5.58
N LEU A 155 -12.38 -6.42 -6.04
CA LEU A 155 -11.11 -5.74 -5.88
C LEU A 155 -10.13 -6.11 -7.01
N ALA A 156 -9.23 -5.18 -7.35
CA ALA A 156 -8.04 -5.45 -8.14
C ALA A 156 -6.79 -5.20 -7.29
N LEU A 157 -5.76 -6.02 -7.51
CA LEU A 157 -4.52 -6.00 -6.73
C LEU A 157 -3.35 -5.57 -7.61
N TYR A 158 -2.34 -4.94 -7.00
CA TYR A 158 -1.06 -4.72 -7.67
C TYR A 158 -0.43 -6.05 -8.09
N HIS A 159 0.22 -6.04 -9.25
CA HIS A 159 0.93 -7.19 -9.79
C HIS A 159 2.44 -6.98 -9.83
N THR A 160 2.95 -5.78 -9.51
CA THR A 160 4.38 -5.51 -9.58
C THR A 160 4.99 -5.17 -8.23
N TYR A 161 6.17 -5.72 -7.94
CA TYR A 161 7.05 -5.31 -6.85
C TYR A 161 8.49 -5.26 -7.37
N PRO A 162 9.17 -4.10 -7.33
CA PRO A 162 8.67 -2.77 -6.95
C PRO A 162 7.46 -2.31 -7.78
N HIS A 163 6.61 -1.48 -7.18
CA HIS A 163 5.35 -1.05 -7.80
C HIS A 163 5.59 -0.09 -8.97
N VAL A 164 5.13 -0.50 -10.15
CA VAL A 164 5.10 0.30 -11.37
C VAL A 164 3.74 0.18 -12.09
N ASP A 165 2.74 -0.46 -11.46
CA ASP A 165 1.44 -0.78 -12.06
C ASP A 165 0.24 -0.12 -11.34
N PHE A 166 0.46 1.02 -10.68
CA PHE A 166 -0.59 1.78 -9.97
C PHE A 166 -1.79 2.10 -10.89
N ALA A 167 -1.52 2.76 -12.02
CA ALA A 167 -2.56 3.11 -12.99
C ALA A 167 -3.20 1.86 -13.61
N ASN A 168 -2.41 0.85 -13.98
CA ASN A 168 -2.96 -0.39 -14.52
C ASN A 168 -3.90 -1.10 -13.55
N THR A 169 -3.62 -1.05 -12.24
CA THR A 169 -4.51 -1.61 -11.21
C THR A 169 -5.82 -0.83 -11.14
N GLY A 170 -5.75 0.49 -11.18
CA GLY A 170 -6.94 1.34 -11.27
C GLY A 170 -7.80 1.04 -12.49
N GLU A 171 -7.16 0.83 -13.65
CA GLU A 171 -7.87 0.42 -14.87
C GLU A 171 -8.56 -0.94 -14.71
N ARG A 172 -7.89 -1.93 -14.09
CA ARG A 172 -8.48 -3.25 -13.82
C ARG A 172 -9.69 -3.14 -12.89
N ALA A 173 -9.56 -2.39 -11.80
CA ALA A 173 -10.66 -2.14 -10.86
C ALA A 173 -11.85 -1.43 -11.52
N ALA A 174 -11.59 -0.40 -12.34
CA ALA A 174 -12.62 0.31 -13.07
C ALA A 174 -13.36 -0.61 -14.06
N LYS A 175 -12.63 -1.43 -14.84
CA LYS A 175 -13.23 -2.41 -15.75
C LYS A 175 -14.07 -3.43 -15.01
N LEU A 176 -13.61 -3.91 -13.85
CA LEU A 176 -14.41 -4.80 -12.99
C LEU A 176 -15.72 -4.12 -12.55
N LEU A 177 -15.66 -2.87 -12.09
CA LEU A 177 -16.86 -2.14 -11.67
C LEU A 177 -17.85 -1.95 -12.84
N LEU A 178 -17.35 -1.64 -14.04
CA LEU A 178 -18.20 -1.55 -15.23
C LEU A 178 -18.84 -2.88 -15.61
N ARG A 179 -18.13 -4.01 -15.48
CA ARG A 179 -18.74 -5.34 -15.68
C ARG A 179 -19.88 -5.61 -14.68
N ILE A 180 -19.76 -5.14 -13.44
CA ILE A 180 -20.84 -5.27 -12.44
C ILE A 180 -22.05 -4.45 -12.88
N LEU A 181 -21.84 -3.21 -13.33
CA LEU A 181 -22.91 -2.31 -13.75
C LEU A 181 -23.59 -2.70 -15.06
N ASP A 182 -22.80 -3.05 -16.08
CA ASP A 182 -23.27 -3.23 -17.45
C ASP A 182 -23.66 -4.68 -17.75
N ASP A 183 -22.86 -5.64 -17.28
CA ASP A 183 -23.01 -7.06 -17.59
C ASP A 183 -23.70 -7.83 -16.44
N ASN A 184 -23.99 -7.15 -15.32
CA ASN A 184 -24.57 -7.73 -14.11
C ASN A 184 -23.78 -8.96 -13.61
N VAL A 185 -22.44 -8.92 -13.74
CA VAL A 185 -21.59 -9.96 -13.14
C VAL A 185 -21.78 -9.96 -11.62
N LYS A 186 -21.67 -11.15 -11.01
CA LYS A 186 -21.83 -11.34 -9.57
C LYS A 186 -20.50 -11.83 -9.00
N PRO A 187 -19.59 -10.93 -8.62
CA PRO A 187 -18.29 -11.34 -8.17
C PRO A 187 -18.38 -12.27 -6.94
N VAL A 188 -17.59 -13.33 -6.96
CA VAL A 188 -17.36 -14.21 -5.82
C VAL A 188 -15.88 -14.19 -5.51
N VAL A 189 -15.52 -13.84 -4.29
CA VAL A 189 -14.12 -13.76 -3.85
C VAL A 189 -13.76 -14.99 -3.03
N ALA A 190 -12.72 -15.71 -3.45
CA ALA A 190 -12.06 -16.69 -2.61
C ALA A 190 -10.75 -16.12 -2.08
N ARG A 191 -10.60 -16.11 -0.75
CA ARG A 191 -9.39 -15.73 -0.03
C ARG A 191 -8.81 -16.96 0.67
N VAL A 192 -7.56 -17.30 0.36
CA VAL A 192 -6.82 -18.35 1.06
C VAL A 192 -5.66 -17.72 1.83
N ARG A 193 -5.72 -17.83 3.16
CA ARG A 193 -4.66 -17.35 4.06
C ARG A 193 -3.51 -18.35 4.10
N VAL A 194 -2.29 -17.84 3.89
CA VAL A 194 -1.04 -18.59 3.96
C VAL A 194 -0.26 -18.07 5.17
N PRO A 195 -0.02 -18.89 6.21
CA PRO A 195 0.51 -18.43 7.50
C PRO A 195 2.03 -18.21 7.44
N VAL A 196 2.47 -17.23 6.64
CA VAL A 196 3.87 -16.86 6.48
C VAL A 196 3.99 -15.37 6.15
N LEU A 197 5.08 -14.79 6.61
CA LEU A 197 5.57 -13.48 6.18
C LEU A 197 6.85 -13.70 5.39
N VAL A 198 6.97 -13.03 4.26
CA VAL A 198 8.07 -13.21 3.31
C VAL A 198 8.75 -11.89 3.04
N ARG A 199 10.06 -11.94 2.77
CA ARG A 199 10.92 -10.77 2.58
C ARG A 199 12.07 -11.13 1.64
N GLY A 200 12.66 -10.13 0.99
CA GLY A 200 13.90 -10.29 0.22
C GLY A 200 13.75 -10.10 -1.29
N ASP A 201 14.86 -10.31 -1.99
CA ASP A 201 15.03 -10.15 -3.44
C ASP A 201 14.12 -11.10 -4.25
N GLU A 202 13.82 -12.28 -3.71
CA GLU A 202 12.87 -13.23 -4.29
C GLU A 202 11.42 -12.72 -4.39
N LEU A 203 11.12 -11.56 -3.79
CA LEU A 203 9.85 -10.88 -3.95
C LEU A 203 9.78 -10.00 -5.19
N ILE A 204 10.90 -9.67 -5.84
CA ILE A 204 10.90 -8.87 -7.06
C ILE A 204 10.10 -9.63 -8.12
N THR A 205 8.99 -9.07 -8.59
CA THR A 205 8.03 -9.81 -9.44
C THR A 205 8.60 -10.18 -10.81
N GLU A 206 9.56 -9.40 -11.30
CA GLU A 206 10.24 -9.68 -12.55
C GLU A 206 11.15 -10.92 -12.45
N THR A 207 11.97 -11.01 -11.41
CA THR A 207 13.08 -11.96 -11.33
C THR A 207 12.91 -13.05 -10.27
N GLY A 208 12.23 -12.76 -9.17
CA GLY A 208 12.07 -13.63 -8.01
C GLY A 208 10.94 -14.66 -8.13
N VAL A 209 10.96 -15.64 -7.24
CA VAL A 209 9.94 -16.70 -7.20
C VAL A 209 8.53 -16.20 -6.89
N PHE A 210 8.37 -15.07 -6.20
CA PHE A 210 7.05 -14.45 -5.98
C PHE A 210 6.35 -14.10 -7.29
N GLY A 211 7.13 -13.66 -8.29
CA GLY A 211 6.64 -13.36 -9.63
C GLY A 211 5.93 -14.53 -10.32
N GLN A 212 6.21 -15.77 -9.91
CA GLN A 212 5.50 -16.94 -10.44
C GLN A 212 4.02 -16.94 -10.02
N SER A 213 3.71 -16.54 -8.78
CA SER A 213 2.35 -16.42 -8.28
C SER A 213 1.60 -15.29 -9.00
N ILE A 214 2.27 -14.16 -9.24
CA ILE A 214 1.70 -13.06 -10.02
C ILE A 214 1.42 -13.49 -11.46
N ARG A 215 2.38 -14.14 -12.14
CA ARG A 215 2.16 -14.64 -13.50
C ARG A 215 1.02 -15.64 -13.57
N TYR A 216 0.85 -16.47 -12.53
CA TYR A 216 -0.32 -17.36 -12.44
C TYR A 216 -1.62 -16.57 -12.36
N ALA A 217 -1.72 -15.59 -11.46
CA ALA A 217 -2.87 -14.70 -11.35
C ALA A 217 -3.20 -13.99 -12.68
N GLN A 218 -2.20 -13.45 -13.37
CA GLN A 218 -2.36 -12.82 -14.68
C GLN A 218 -2.84 -13.78 -15.77
N GLN A 219 -2.49 -15.08 -15.69
CA GLN A 219 -3.01 -16.08 -16.61
C GLN A 219 -4.46 -16.45 -16.28
N LEU A 220 -4.83 -16.50 -15.00
CA LEU A 220 -6.23 -16.69 -14.60
C LEU A 220 -7.10 -15.56 -15.14
N GLU A 221 -6.68 -14.30 -15.04
CA GLU A 221 -7.42 -13.13 -15.53
C GLU A 221 -7.64 -13.10 -17.05
N LYS A 222 -7.00 -13.98 -17.83
CA LYS A 222 -7.31 -14.15 -19.26
C LYS A 222 -8.56 -15.01 -19.51
N GLN A 223 -9.03 -15.73 -18.49
CA GLN A 223 -10.25 -16.52 -18.56
C GLN A 223 -11.45 -15.60 -18.33
N GLU A 224 -12.48 -15.72 -19.17
CA GLU A 224 -13.65 -14.83 -19.15
C GLU A 224 -14.37 -14.78 -17.78
N ASN A 225 -14.41 -15.92 -17.09
CA ASN A 225 -15.06 -16.09 -15.79
C ASN A 225 -14.22 -15.63 -14.59
N VAL A 226 -12.93 -15.31 -14.78
CA VAL A 226 -12.09 -14.73 -13.72
C VAL A 226 -12.10 -13.21 -13.88
N LEU A 227 -12.54 -12.54 -12.83
CA LEU A 227 -12.73 -11.10 -12.78
C LEU A 227 -11.47 -10.36 -12.32
N ALA A 228 -10.73 -10.95 -11.38
CA ALA A 228 -9.46 -10.46 -10.85
C ALA A 228 -8.74 -11.59 -10.12
N ALA A 229 -7.41 -11.56 -10.05
CA ALA A 229 -6.62 -12.45 -9.22
C ALA A 229 -5.34 -11.77 -8.74
N GLY A 230 -4.82 -12.21 -7.59
CA GLY A 230 -3.52 -11.74 -7.11
C GLY A 230 -3.05 -12.43 -5.84
N MET A 231 -1.80 -12.15 -5.48
CA MET A 231 -1.15 -12.64 -4.28
C MET A 231 -0.73 -11.44 -3.44
N MET A 232 -1.30 -11.29 -2.26
CA MET A 232 -0.93 -10.24 -1.30
C MET A 232 0.05 -10.83 -0.29
N ILE A 233 1.19 -10.18 -0.06
CA ILE A 233 2.21 -10.64 0.89
C ILE A 233 2.06 -10.02 2.27
N GLY A 234 1.20 -9.00 2.39
CA GLY A 234 0.98 -8.23 3.62
C GLY A 234 2.20 -7.39 4.00
N ASN A 235 1.99 -6.27 4.67
CA ASN A 235 3.07 -5.51 5.25
C ASN A 235 3.53 -6.20 6.54
N PRO A 236 4.75 -6.77 6.59
CA PRO A 236 5.19 -7.57 7.74
C PRO A 236 5.45 -6.74 9.01
N PHE A 237 5.32 -5.41 8.93
CA PHE A 237 5.51 -4.50 10.05
C PHE A 237 4.21 -4.02 10.69
N THR A 238 3.06 -4.49 10.23
CA THR A 238 1.74 -4.11 10.76
C THR A 238 1.20 -5.21 11.67
N ASP A 239 1.35 -5.04 12.99
CA ASP A 239 0.94 -6.03 13.99
C ASP A 239 -0.58 -6.05 14.18
N VAL A 240 -1.28 -6.84 13.35
CA VAL A 240 -2.75 -6.94 13.33
C VAL A 240 -3.22 -8.39 13.17
N PRO A 241 -4.45 -8.73 13.63
CA PRO A 241 -4.89 -10.13 13.72
C PRO A 241 -4.92 -10.92 12.41
N GLU A 242 -5.17 -10.26 11.28
CA GLU A 242 -5.29 -10.92 9.97
C GLU A 242 -4.01 -10.85 9.11
N LEU A 243 -2.90 -10.31 9.65
CA LEU A 243 -1.62 -10.24 8.95
C LEU A 243 -1.15 -11.63 8.52
N CYS A 244 -1.09 -11.85 7.21
CA CYS A 244 -0.52 -13.03 6.58
C CYS A 244 -0.33 -12.77 5.08
N THR A 245 0.36 -13.68 4.40
CA THR A 245 0.27 -13.78 2.94
C THR A 245 -1.10 -14.36 2.54
N GLN A 246 -1.69 -13.87 1.46
CA GLN A 246 -3.03 -14.22 1.01
C GLN A 246 -3.09 -14.41 -0.50
N SER A 247 -3.71 -15.50 -0.92
CA SER A 247 -4.08 -15.75 -2.32
C SER A 247 -5.54 -15.32 -2.51
N VAL A 248 -5.81 -14.52 -3.54
CA VAL A 248 -7.14 -13.98 -3.82
C VAL A 248 -7.52 -14.21 -5.27
N VAL A 249 -8.69 -14.80 -5.49
CA VAL A 249 -9.28 -14.98 -6.83
C VAL A 249 -10.73 -14.50 -6.77
N VAL A 250 -11.11 -13.69 -7.76
CA VAL A 250 -12.46 -13.17 -7.94
C VAL A 250 -13.03 -13.77 -9.23
N THR A 251 -14.18 -14.43 -9.17
CA THR A 251 -14.86 -15.01 -10.33
C THR A 251 -16.25 -14.43 -10.53
N ASN A 252 -16.85 -14.65 -11.70
CA ASN A 252 -18.25 -14.32 -11.94
C ASN A 252 -19.15 -15.50 -11.53
N ASN A 253 -19.75 -15.41 -10.34
CA ASN A 253 -20.72 -16.38 -9.82
C ASN A 253 -20.24 -17.85 -9.83
N ASP A 254 -18.95 -18.07 -9.63
CA ASP A 254 -18.32 -19.40 -9.66
C ASP A 254 -17.44 -19.62 -8.41
N PRO A 255 -18.04 -19.95 -7.26
CA PRO A 255 -17.32 -20.17 -6.01
C PRO A 255 -16.33 -21.34 -6.08
N ASP A 256 -16.66 -22.40 -6.84
CA ASP A 256 -15.82 -23.59 -6.95
C ASP A 256 -14.54 -23.27 -7.72
N LEU A 257 -14.64 -22.53 -8.82
CA LEU A 257 -13.47 -22.04 -9.55
C LEU A 257 -12.63 -21.10 -8.68
N ALA A 258 -13.26 -20.13 -8.01
CA ALA A 258 -12.55 -19.18 -7.15
C ALA A 258 -11.75 -19.91 -6.06
N GLN A 259 -12.39 -20.84 -5.35
CA GLN A 259 -11.75 -21.62 -4.29
C GLN A 259 -10.61 -22.49 -4.81
N LYS A 260 -10.85 -23.22 -5.92
CA LYS A 260 -9.84 -24.11 -6.51
C LYS A 260 -8.58 -23.33 -6.90
N GLU A 261 -8.74 -22.24 -7.64
CA GLU A 261 -7.61 -21.50 -8.18
C GLU A 261 -6.87 -20.70 -7.09
N ALA A 262 -7.61 -20.15 -6.12
CA ALA A 262 -6.98 -19.51 -4.95
C ALA A 262 -6.18 -20.51 -4.12
N LEU A 263 -6.69 -21.74 -3.92
CA LEU A 263 -5.99 -22.79 -3.18
C LEU A 263 -4.75 -23.29 -3.92
N GLN A 264 -4.83 -23.48 -5.24
CA GLN A 264 -3.68 -23.86 -6.07
C GLN A 264 -2.55 -22.82 -5.96
N MET A 265 -2.87 -21.54 -6.16
CA MET A 265 -1.90 -20.45 -6.05
C MET A 265 -1.28 -20.37 -4.66
N ALA A 266 -2.07 -20.57 -3.59
CA ALA A 266 -1.58 -20.60 -2.22
C ALA A 266 -0.65 -21.79 -1.95
N GLN A 267 -0.96 -22.99 -2.45
CA GLN A 267 -0.13 -24.18 -2.29
C GLN A 267 1.21 -24.03 -3.01
N ASP A 268 1.20 -23.50 -4.23
CA ASP A 268 2.42 -23.24 -4.99
C ASP A 268 3.29 -22.19 -4.28
N PHE A 269 2.69 -21.11 -3.79
CA PHE A 269 3.40 -20.13 -2.96
C PHE A 269 4.01 -20.78 -1.71
N TRP A 270 3.22 -21.54 -0.96
CA TRP A 270 3.66 -22.20 0.28
C TRP A 270 4.87 -23.13 0.06
N SER A 271 4.88 -23.85 -1.07
CA SER A 271 5.99 -24.76 -1.42
C SER A 271 7.32 -24.03 -1.61
N ARG A 272 7.28 -22.75 -2.02
CA ARG A 272 8.46 -21.90 -2.30
C ARG A 272 8.86 -20.98 -1.14
N ARG A 273 8.08 -20.94 -0.06
CA ARG A 273 8.23 -19.95 1.04
C ARG A 273 9.63 -19.83 1.62
N SER A 274 10.38 -20.93 1.73
CA SER A 274 11.72 -20.93 2.30
C SER A 274 12.75 -20.19 1.44
N GLN A 275 12.45 -19.95 0.16
CA GLN A 275 13.30 -19.18 -0.75
C GLN A 275 13.12 -17.68 -0.54
N MET A 276 11.93 -17.25 -0.08
CA MET A 276 11.58 -15.84 0.12
C MET A 276 12.02 -15.33 1.50
N GLN A 277 13.33 -15.46 1.74
CA GLN A 277 14.02 -14.93 2.91
C GLN A 277 15.08 -13.92 2.45
N PRO A 278 15.24 -12.80 3.17
CA PRO A 278 16.24 -11.81 2.82
C PRO A 278 17.64 -12.35 3.13
N LYS A 279 18.59 -12.03 2.25
CA LYS A 279 20.02 -12.28 2.47
C LYS A 279 20.70 -10.95 2.78
N PHE A 280 21.08 -10.75 4.03
CA PHE A 280 21.76 -9.54 4.47
C PHE A 280 23.28 -9.75 4.50
N SER A 281 24.02 -8.67 4.25
CA SER A 281 25.43 -8.56 4.62
C SER A 281 25.53 -7.75 5.90
N SER A 282 26.50 -8.05 6.75
CA SER A 282 26.81 -7.18 7.88
C SER A 282 27.31 -5.82 7.37
N ILE A 283 27.16 -4.78 8.19
CA ILE A 283 27.66 -3.43 7.87
C ILE A 283 29.17 -3.47 7.58
N SER A 284 29.93 -4.22 8.38
CA SER A 284 31.37 -4.38 8.21
C SER A 284 31.74 -5.03 6.86
N GLU A 285 31.07 -6.12 6.48
CA GLU A 285 31.26 -6.77 5.17
C GLU A 285 30.91 -5.83 4.01
N ALA A 286 29.85 -5.03 4.15
CA ALA A 286 29.45 -4.07 3.13
C ALA A 286 30.50 -2.96 2.96
N ILE A 287 31.06 -2.42 4.05
CA ILE A 287 32.15 -1.43 4.02
C ILE A 287 33.42 -2.03 3.38
N ASP A 288 33.78 -3.25 3.74
CA ASP A 288 34.91 -3.98 3.14
C ASP A 288 34.75 -4.17 1.64
N GLN A 289 33.52 -4.44 1.17
CA GLN A 289 33.22 -4.53 -0.25
C GLN A 289 33.31 -3.16 -0.94
N ALA A 290 32.80 -2.10 -0.30
CA ALA A 290 32.89 -0.74 -0.82
C ALA A 290 34.35 -0.31 -1.02
N ASN A 291 35.23 -0.59 -0.05
CA ASN A 291 36.67 -0.28 -0.14
C ASN A 291 37.41 -1.00 -1.28
N LYS A 292 36.90 -2.15 -1.74
CA LYS A 292 37.51 -2.97 -2.79
C LYS A 292 37.02 -2.60 -4.20
N ARG A 293 35.93 -1.84 -4.31
CA ARG A 293 35.30 -1.49 -5.60
C ARG A 293 35.68 -0.07 -6.02
N LYS A 294 35.71 0.15 -7.33
CA LYS A 294 35.81 1.49 -7.93
C LYS A 294 34.41 1.97 -8.31
N GLY A 295 34.14 3.25 -8.09
CA GLY A 295 32.86 3.88 -8.44
C GLY A 295 31.87 3.94 -7.26
N PRO A 296 30.65 4.43 -7.51
CA PRO A 296 29.64 4.59 -6.47
C PRO A 296 29.21 3.22 -5.90
N PHE A 297 28.97 3.19 -4.60
CA PHE A 297 28.44 2.04 -3.88
C PHE A 297 27.19 2.48 -3.11
N ILE A 298 26.12 1.70 -3.19
CA ILE A 298 24.85 2.00 -2.53
C ILE A 298 24.71 1.05 -1.34
N PHE A 299 24.57 1.63 -0.14
CA PHE A 299 24.16 0.91 1.05
C PHE A 299 22.64 1.01 1.18
N THR A 300 21.98 -0.13 1.37
CA THR A 300 20.55 -0.18 1.68
C THR A 300 20.40 -0.57 3.13
N ASP A 301 20.00 0.38 3.97
CA ASP A 301 19.64 0.10 5.36
C ASP A 301 18.26 -0.58 5.38
N ALA A 302 18.25 -1.91 5.41
CA ALA A 302 17.01 -2.68 5.42
C ALA A 302 16.30 -2.66 6.79
N ALA A 303 17.01 -2.23 7.86
CA ALA A 303 16.46 -2.16 9.21
C ALA A 303 15.74 -0.82 9.45
N ASP A 304 16.19 0.24 8.79
CA ASP A 304 15.59 1.57 8.87
C ASP A 304 15.19 2.11 7.48
N ALA A 305 14.13 1.55 6.92
CA ALA A 305 13.57 1.93 5.62
C ALA A 305 12.30 2.76 5.78
N PRO A 306 12.34 4.10 5.57
CA PRO A 306 11.14 4.95 5.63
C PRO A 306 10.04 4.54 4.66
N SER A 307 10.40 3.96 3.52
CA SER A 307 9.45 3.40 2.54
C SER A 307 8.65 2.21 3.05
N SER A 308 8.99 1.66 4.22
CA SER A 308 8.23 0.61 4.92
C SER A 308 7.79 1.05 6.32
N GLY A 309 7.75 2.36 6.55
CA GLY A 309 7.25 2.96 7.78
C GLY A 309 8.26 3.09 8.90
N ALA A 310 9.56 2.85 8.68
CA ALA A 310 10.60 3.13 9.67
C ALA A 310 10.86 4.67 9.80
N PRO A 311 11.40 5.16 10.93
CA PRO A 311 11.60 6.59 11.16
C PRO A 311 12.71 7.24 10.31
N GLY A 312 13.69 6.48 9.82
CA GLY A 312 14.78 7.01 9.00
C GLY A 312 15.88 7.73 9.79
N ASP A 313 15.93 7.55 11.11
CA ASP A 313 16.89 8.23 12.00
C ASP A 313 18.08 7.37 12.42
N SER A 314 18.22 6.14 11.90
CA SER A 314 19.37 5.27 12.14
C SER A 314 20.68 5.96 11.74
N ASN A 315 21.61 6.01 12.69
CA ASN A 315 22.98 6.44 12.45
C ASN A 315 23.98 5.27 12.45
N ALA A 316 23.51 4.01 12.47
CA ALA A 316 24.36 2.82 12.59
C ALA A 316 25.38 2.71 11.44
N LEU A 317 24.95 2.98 10.20
CA LEU A 317 25.85 3.04 9.05
C LEU A 317 26.88 4.17 9.17
N LEU A 318 26.48 5.36 9.66
CA LEU A 318 27.39 6.48 9.85
C LEU A 318 28.45 6.15 10.91
N ALA A 319 28.03 5.60 12.05
CA ALA A 319 28.91 5.19 13.13
C ALA A 319 29.95 4.18 12.63
N ALA A 320 29.50 3.13 11.92
CA ALA A 320 30.39 2.10 11.39
C ALA A 320 31.37 2.64 10.33
N LEU A 321 30.93 3.56 9.45
CA LEU A 321 31.82 4.18 8.47
C LEU A 321 32.94 5.00 9.14
N ILE A 322 32.63 5.70 10.24
CA ILE A 322 33.61 6.45 11.03
C ILE A 322 34.57 5.48 11.74
N GLU A 323 34.06 4.45 12.41
CA GLU A 323 34.86 3.43 13.12
C GLU A 323 35.82 2.69 12.19
N HIS A 324 35.37 2.37 10.97
CA HIS A 324 36.19 1.73 9.93
C HIS A 324 37.12 2.70 9.20
N ASN A 325 37.18 3.99 9.59
CA ASN A 325 37.94 5.03 8.91
C ASN A 325 37.69 5.05 7.40
N TYR A 326 36.43 4.94 6.98
CA TYR A 326 36.08 4.96 5.57
C TYR A 326 36.48 6.30 4.92
N GLN A 327 37.22 6.22 3.81
CA GLN A 327 37.82 7.41 3.17
C GLN A 327 36.99 7.95 1.99
N GLY A 328 35.93 7.25 1.60
CA GLY A 328 35.07 7.68 0.49
C GLY A 328 34.14 8.83 0.87
N GLN A 329 33.66 9.56 -0.14
CA GLN A 329 32.57 10.51 0.06
C GLN A 329 31.25 9.78 0.29
N VAL A 330 30.50 10.21 1.30
CA VAL A 330 29.24 9.58 1.71
C VAL A 330 28.12 10.61 1.61
N LEU A 331 27.02 10.21 0.95
CA LEU A 331 25.73 10.88 1.04
C LEU A 331 24.81 9.95 1.83
N LEU A 332 24.37 10.39 3.01
CA LEU A 332 23.54 9.61 3.91
C LEU A 332 22.38 10.48 4.42
N PRO A 333 21.12 10.17 4.07
CA PRO A 333 19.97 10.80 4.68
C PRO A 333 19.77 10.26 6.10
N ILE A 334 19.60 11.15 7.09
CA ILE A 334 19.23 10.83 8.46
C ILE A 334 18.15 11.82 8.90
N VAL A 335 17.02 11.31 9.40
CA VAL A 335 15.93 12.15 9.93
C VAL A 335 16.32 12.64 11.32
N ASP A 336 16.59 13.95 11.44
CA ASP A 336 16.91 14.56 12.74
C ASP A 336 16.52 16.05 12.76
N ALA A 337 15.28 16.34 13.19
CA ALA A 337 14.76 17.70 13.24
C ALA A 337 15.57 18.64 14.17
N PRO A 338 15.98 18.24 15.39
CA PRO A 338 16.84 19.09 16.21
C PRO A 338 18.23 19.34 15.61
N ALA A 339 18.82 18.39 14.87
CA ALA A 339 20.07 18.62 14.15
C ALA A 339 19.89 19.65 13.02
N VAL A 340 18.79 19.56 12.26
CA VAL A 340 18.41 20.53 11.23
C VAL A 340 18.28 21.93 11.84
N GLN A 341 17.56 22.07 12.96
CA GLN A 341 17.39 23.36 13.63
C GLN A 341 18.74 23.99 14.03
N LYS A 342 19.63 23.22 14.66
CA LYS A 342 20.97 23.69 15.05
C LYS A 342 21.83 24.10 13.84
N ALA A 343 21.70 23.37 12.73
CA ALA A 343 22.40 23.71 11.48
C ALA A 343 21.90 25.03 10.89
N PHE A 344 20.58 25.27 10.89
CA PHE A 344 19.99 26.55 10.47
C PHE A 344 20.43 27.72 11.36
N GLU A 345 20.46 27.53 12.69
CA GLU A 345 20.90 28.54 13.65
C GLU A 345 22.37 28.93 13.48
N ALA A 346 23.24 27.95 13.20
CA ALA A 346 24.67 28.21 12.97
C ALA A 346 24.93 28.93 11.64
N GLY A 347 24.20 28.55 10.59
CA GLY A 347 24.34 29.11 9.24
C GLY A 347 25.43 28.43 8.39
N VAL A 348 25.33 28.64 7.08
CA VAL A 348 26.19 28.00 6.07
C VAL A 348 27.67 28.33 6.31
N GLY A 349 28.53 27.31 6.21
CA GLY A 349 29.98 27.43 6.37
C GLY A 349 30.47 27.41 7.82
N LYS A 350 29.58 27.25 8.81
CA LYS A 350 29.97 27.03 10.20
C LYS A 350 30.18 25.56 10.53
N THR A 351 31.00 25.33 11.54
CA THR A 351 31.22 24.02 12.15
C THR A 351 30.50 23.97 13.49
N ILE A 352 29.74 22.90 13.74
CA ILE A 352 29.01 22.66 14.98
C ILE A 352 29.29 21.25 15.49
N THR A 353 29.10 21.06 16.80
CA THR A 353 29.14 19.74 17.44
C THR A 353 27.73 19.40 17.89
N ILE A 354 27.21 18.28 17.42
CA ILE A 354 25.85 17.80 17.68
C ILE A 354 25.83 16.28 17.79
N GLU A 355 24.87 15.75 18.52
CA GLU A 355 24.41 14.37 18.37
C GLU A 355 23.47 14.31 17.15
N LEU A 356 23.62 13.27 16.33
CA LEU A 356 22.94 13.11 15.04
C LEU A 356 22.30 11.71 14.92
N GLY A 357 21.01 11.65 14.65
CA GLY A 357 20.24 10.40 14.53
C GLY A 357 19.98 9.70 15.86
N GLY A 358 19.26 8.58 15.84
CA GLY A 358 18.93 7.74 17.01
C GLY A 358 18.05 8.44 18.05
N ARG A 359 17.23 9.40 17.63
CA ARG A 359 16.37 10.21 18.51
C ARG A 359 14.91 9.79 18.51
N LEU A 360 14.44 9.22 17.40
CA LEU A 360 13.07 8.79 17.22
C LEU A 360 12.92 7.34 17.67
N ASP A 361 13.84 6.47 17.23
CA ASP A 361 13.88 5.07 17.67
C ASP A 361 15.14 4.78 18.50
N PRO A 362 15.04 4.70 19.84
CA PRO A 362 16.19 4.50 20.72
C PRO A 362 16.71 3.06 20.73
N ARG A 363 16.12 2.15 19.93
CA ARG A 363 16.58 0.75 19.82
C ARG A 363 17.84 0.62 18.96
N PHE A 364 18.18 1.64 18.18
CA PHE A 364 19.35 1.67 17.29
C PHE A 364 20.52 2.46 17.87
#